data_AF-K9WXT3-F1
#
_entry.id   AF-K9WXT3-F1
#
_cell.length_a   1.000
_cell.length_b   1.000
_cell.length_c   1.000
_cell.angle_alpha   90.00
_cell.angle_beta   90.00
_cell.angle_gamma   90.00
#
_symmetry.space_group_name_H-M   'P 1'
#
loop_
_entity.id
_entity.type
_entity.pdbx_description
1 polymer ?
#
loop_
_entity_poly.entity_id
_entity_poly.type
_entity_poly.pdbx_seq_one_letter_code
_entity_poly.pdbx_strand_id
1 'polypeptide(L)'
;MYMIYSNLLDNLPAITGLFFAGVWLIYKSMLIAYKLDIFKETSAWFNQKPIIMPSLIFILSPFISTFTFQNFSKNSDEFIKAFTPITCIAAYIAYQQYQINRQQLRKNLSDKRLQIYVSAMTLVASGRKDSPEIIQEKLNAFEIHLYEAQFLFSKDVNEKLKEIYAKNYDLITLKINIKDEENYAEDQSTIDGWYESSNKQESTKRLKDDMAKRKIIREYLADEMPKIKSLFDPYIDLSNIAIEQDIK
;
A
#
# COMPACT_ATOMS: atom_id res chain seq x y z
N MET A 1 1.91 26.44 59.70
CA MET A 1 1.96 26.17 58.25
C MET A 1 2.20 24.69 57.92
N TYR A 2 3.01 23.96 58.70
CA TYR A 2 3.28 22.52 58.48
C TYR A 2 2.04 21.60 58.59
N MET A 3 1.09 21.90 59.50
CA MET A 3 -0.14 21.10 59.67
C MET A 3 -1.12 21.16 58.48
N ILE A 4 -1.05 22.20 57.63
CA ILE A 4 -1.95 22.31 56.47
C ILE A 4 -1.45 21.43 55.32
N TYR A 5 -0.13 21.27 55.18
CA TYR A 5 0.47 20.46 54.12
C TYR A 5 0.32 18.95 54.36
N SER A 6 0.40 18.48 55.61
CA SER A 6 0.22 17.05 55.92
C SER A 6 -1.20 16.57 55.58
N ASN A 7 -2.22 17.34 55.96
CA ASN A 7 -3.62 17.02 55.64
C ASN A 7 -3.92 17.01 54.14
N LEU A 8 -3.17 17.77 53.33
CA LEU A 8 -3.36 17.80 51.87
C LEU A 8 -2.73 16.57 51.21
N LEU A 9 -1.56 16.15 51.67
CA LEU A 9 -0.87 14.95 51.20
C LEU A 9 -1.63 13.67 51.55
N ASP A 10 -2.16 13.58 52.77
CA ASP A 10 -2.92 12.39 53.22
C ASP A 10 -4.23 12.21 52.44
N ASN A 11 -4.81 13.31 51.92
CA ASN A 11 -6.02 13.30 51.10
C ASN A 11 -5.75 13.32 49.59
N LEU A 12 -4.48 13.33 49.15
CA LEU A 12 -4.11 13.37 47.74
C LEU A 12 -4.74 12.23 46.90
N PRO A 13 -4.82 10.97 47.38
CA PRO A 13 -5.47 9.89 46.62
C PRO A 13 -6.97 10.14 46.41
N ALA A 14 -7.65 10.72 47.41
CA ALA A 14 -9.07 11.06 47.31
C ALA A 14 -9.30 12.22 46.33
N ILE A 15 -8.46 13.27 46.40
CA ILE A 15 -8.54 14.42 45.50
C ILE A 15 -8.27 14.02 44.05
N THR A 16 -7.24 13.20 43.81
CA THR A 16 -6.93 12.69 42.47
C THR A 16 -8.03 11.77 41.95
N GLY A 17 -8.57 10.87 42.78
CA GLY A 17 -9.71 10.04 42.43
C GLY A 17 -10.96 10.85 42.05
N LEU A 18 -11.26 11.91 42.80
CA LEU A 18 -12.40 12.79 42.54
C LEU A 18 -12.20 13.62 41.26
N PHE A 19 -10.97 14.04 40.98
CA PHE A 19 -10.61 14.69 39.73
C PHE A 19 -10.80 13.75 38.52
N PHE A 20 -10.27 12.53 38.58
CA PHE A 20 -10.44 11.55 37.49
C PHE A 20 -11.91 11.15 37.29
N ALA A 21 -12.67 10.96 38.37
CA ALA A 21 -14.10 10.68 38.30
C ALA A 21 -14.87 11.85 37.66
N GLY A 22 -14.54 13.09 38.01
CA GLY A 22 -15.13 14.28 37.40
C GLY A 22 -14.84 14.38 35.90
N VAL A 23 -13.57 14.21 35.52
CA VAL A 23 -13.14 14.21 34.10
C VAL A 23 -13.81 13.07 33.32
N TRP A 24 -13.92 11.89 33.91
CA TRP A 24 -14.60 10.74 33.31
C TRP A 24 -16.09 10.99 33.09
N LEU A 25 -16.78 11.59 34.07
CA LEU A 25 -18.20 11.94 33.95
C LEU A 25 -18.43 13.01 32.86
N ILE A 26 -17.56 14.01 32.77
CA ILE A 26 -17.59 15.02 31.71
C ILE A 26 -17.36 14.38 30.34
N TYR A 27 -16.41 13.46 30.23
CA TYR A 27 -16.18 12.71 28.99
C TYR A 27 -17.41 11.89 28.58
N LYS A 28 -18.01 11.15 29.52
CA LYS A 28 -19.23 10.37 29.27
C LYS A 28 -20.41 11.24 28.86
N SER A 29 -20.60 12.40 29.50
CA SER A 29 -21.70 13.30 29.15
C SER A 29 -21.51 13.88 27.74
N MET A 30 -20.29 14.27 27.36
CA MET A 30 -20.00 14.73 25.99
C MET A 30 -20.19 13.63 24.94
N LEU A 31 -19.76 12.39 25.24
CA LEU A 31 -19.94 11.24 24.35
C LEU A 31 -21.42 10.96 24.07
N ILE A 32 -22.27 11.04 25.10
CA ILE A 32 -23.71 10.78 24.98
C ILE A 32 -24.44 11.92 24.29
N ALA A 33 -24.17 13.17 24.67
CA ALA A 33 -24.90 14.33 24.16
C ALA A 33 -24.57 14.66 22.70
N TYR A 34 -23.30 14.49 22.30
CA TYR A 34 -22.82 14.94 21.00
C TYR A 34 -22.40 13.79 20.06
N LYS A 35 -22.48 12.53 20.51
CA LYS A 35 -21.90 11.36 19.80
C LYS A 35 -20.41 11.55 19.45
N LEU A 36 -19.74 12.45 20.16
CA LEU A 36 -18.40 12.93 19.83
C LEU A 36 -17.40 12.18 20.70
N ASP A 37 -16.67 11.26 20.08
CA ASP A 37 -15.62 10.53 20.76
C ASP A 37 -14.34 11.36 20.77
N ILE A 38 -14.21 12.22 21.79
CA ILE A 38 -13.12 13.17 21.94
C ILE A 38 -11.76 12.47 21.87
N PHE A 39 -11.64 11.25 22.41
CA PHE A 39 -10.39 10.49 22.31
C PHE A 39 -10.06 10.08 20.89
N LYS A 40 -11.05 9.68 20.10
CA LYS A 40 -10.86 9.31 18.70
C LYS A 40 -10.48 10.53 17.85
N GLU A 41 -11.15 11.65 18.06
CA GLU A 41 -10.91 12.88 17.29
C GLU A 41 -9.59 13.55 17.68
N THR A 42 -9.27 13.59 18.98
CA THR A 42 -7.95 14.06 19.44
C THR A 42 -6.85 13.11 18.99
N SER A 43 -7.02 11.79 19.06
CA SER A 43 -6.05 10.82 18.53
C SER A 43 -5.84 10.98 17.02
N ALA A 44 -6.91 11.19 16.25
CA ALA A 44 -6.82 11.46 14.81
C ALA A 44 -6.07 12.78 14.53
N TRP A 45 -6.38 13.83 15.29
CA TRP A 45 -5.69 15.13 15.20
C TRP A 45 -4.21 15.03 15.58
N PHE A 46 -3.87 14.23 16.60
CA PHE A 46 -2.49 13.94 17.00
C PHE A 46 -1.73 13.12 15.96
N ASN A 47 -2.38 12.13 15.33
CA ASN A 47 -1.78 11.33 14.25
C ASN A 47 -1.48 12.16 12.99
N GLN A 48 -2.26 13.23 12.75
CA GLN A 48 -2.02 14.14 11.62
C GLN A 48 -0.85 15.10 11.84
N LYS A 49 -0.41 15.32 13.09
CA LYS A 49 0.65 16.28 13.43
C LYS A 49 1.79 15.60 14.20
N PRO A 50 2.67 14.86 13.49
CA PRO A 50 3.72 14.04 14.11
C PRO A 50 4.72 14.82 14.97
N ILE A 51 4.77 16.16 14.82
CA ILE A 51 5.71 17.04 15.54
C ILE A 51 5.18 17.46 16.93
N ILE A 52 3.86 17.41 17.16
CA ILE A 52 3.26 17.94 18.41
C ILE A 52 3.53 17.01 19.59
N MET A 53 3.49 15.69 19.40
CA MET A 53 3.72 14.73 20.48
C MET A 53 5.13 14.81 21.08
N PRO A 54 6.22 14.80 20.27
CA PRO A 54 7.57 14.93 20.80
C PRO A 54 7.78 16.25 21.55
N SER A 55 7.23 17.37 21.05
CA SER A 55 7.43 18.68 21.68
C SER A 55 6.69 18.81 23.00
N LEU A 56 5.48 18.26 23.12
CA LEU A 56 4.70 18.26 24.37
C LEU A 56 5.39 17.40 25.44
N ILE A 57 5.93 16.24 25.06
CA ILE A 57 6.77 15.42 25.93
C ILE A 57 8.05 16.17 26.34
N PHE A 58 8.67 16.91 25.41
CA PHE A 58 9.87 17.70 25.69
C PHE A 58 9.61 18.85 26.66
N ILE A 59 8.44 19.50 26.57
CA ILE A 59 8.03 20.59 27.48
C ILE A 59 7.69 20.06 28.87
N LEU A 60 7.05 18.88 28.95
CA LEU A 60 6.71 18.25 30.24
C LEU A 60 7.91 17.54 30.90
N SER A 61 8.93 17.16 30.11
CA SER A 61 10.15 16.47 30.56
C SER A 61 10.83 17.11 31.79
N PRO A 62 11.15 18.42 31.81
CA PRO A 62 11.82 19.03 32.96
C PRO A 62 10.98 19.00 34.24
N PHE A 63 9.65 19.08 34.15
CA PHE A 63 8.75 18.99 35.30
C PHE A 63 8.63 17.56 35.82
N ILE A 64 8.52 16.58 34.91
CA ILE A 64 8.51 15.16 35.26
C ILE A 64 9.86 14.75 35.86
N SER A 65 10.95 15.21 35.27
CA SER A 65 12.32 14.94 35.73
C SER A 65 12.60 15.56 37.11
N THR A 66 12.16 16.79 37.36
CA THR A 66 12.37 17.42 38.67
C THR A 66 11.51 16.76 39.74
N PHE A 67 10.24 16.46 39.45
CA PHE A 67 9.35 15.74 40.37
C PHE A 67 9.85 14.33 40.70
N THR A 68 10.33 13.61 39.69
CA THR A 68 10.91 12.27 39.88
C THR A 68 12.22 12.35 40.65
N PHE A 69 13.15 13.24 40.31
CA PHE A 69 14.44 13.39 40.99
C PHE A 69 14.31 13.77 42.47
N GLN A 70 13.35 14.63 42.81
CA GLN A 70 13.10 15.03 44.21
C GLN A 70 12.58 13.86 45.06
N ASN A 71 11.75 12.99 44.49
CA ASN A 71 11.28 11.77 45.14
C ASN A 71 12.36 10.65 45.12
N PHE A 72 13.23 10.63 44.11
CA PHE A 72 14.30 9.64 43.89
C PHE A 72 15.37 9.66 45.00
N SER A 73 15.71 10.84 45.52
CA SER A 73 16.76 11.02 46.54
C SER A 73 16.38 10.45 47.91
N LYS A 74 15.10 10.24 48.19
CA LYS A 74 14.62 9.83 49.53
C LYS A 74 14.42 8.33 49.74
N ASN A 75 14.03 7.54 48.73
CA ASN A 75 13.63 6.13 48.88
C ASN A 75 14.06 5.26 47.66
N SER A 76 15.34 4.91 47.52
CA SER A 76 15.86 4.11 46.39
C SER A 76 15.23 2.71 46.28
N ASP A 77 14.92 2.07 47.40
CA ASP A 77 14.46 0.68 47.45
C ASP A 77 12.98 0.52 47.06
N GLU A 78 12.15 1.53 47.31
CA GLU A 78 10.75 1.56 46.85
C GLU A 78 10.67 1.81 45.34
N PHE A 79 11.64 2.54 44.79
CA PHE A 79 11.70 2.87 43.37
C PHE A 79 12.04 1.67 42.49
N ILE A 80 13.01 0.83 42.90
CA ILE A 80 13.32 -0.42 42.19
C ILE A 80 12.10 -1.34 42.13
N LYS A 81 11.31 -1.41 43.22
CA LYS A 81 10.05 -2.15 43.26
C LYS A 81 9.00 -1.56 42.33
N ALA A 82 8.93 -0.24 42.19
CA ALA A 82 8.00 0.44 41.27
C ALA A 82 8.43 0.40 39.79
N PHE A 83 9.73 0.33 39.50
CA PHE A 83 10.25 0.27 38.12
C PHE A 83 10.13 -1.11 37.48
N THR A 84 10.24 -2.16 38.28
CA THR A 84 10.11 -3.55 37.81
C THR A 84 8.82 -3.77 36.98
N PRO A 85 7.60 -3.40 37.46
CA PRO A 85 6.39 -3.57 36.65
C PRO A 85 6.37 -2.67 35.40
N ILE A 86 6.93 -1.46 35.47
CA ILE A 86 6.99 -0.53 34.33
C ILE A 86 7.88 -1.12 33.22
N THR A 87 9.04 -1.69 33.57
CA THR A 87 9.94 -2.33 32.61
C THR A 87 9.30 -3.56 31.98
N CYS A 88 8.58 -4.37 32.76
CA CYS A 88 7.82 -5.51 32.23
C CYS A 88 6.73 -5.08 31.23
N ILE A 89 5.99 -4.01 31.55
CA ILE A 89 4.97 -3.43 30.64
C ILE A 89 5.62 -2.89 29.37
N ALA A 90 6.74 -2.18 29.49
CA ALA A 90 7.47 -1.65 28.34
C ALA A 90 7.99 -2.77 27.42
N ALA A 91 8.55 -3.84 27.99
CA ALA A 91 8.99 -5.02 27.24
C ALA A 91 7.82 -5.70 26.52
N TYR A 92 6.66 -5.80 27.17
CA TYR A 92 5.44 -6.34 26.57
C TYR A 92 4.94 -5.47 25.41
N ILE A 93 4.93 -4.14 25.56
CA ILE A 93 4.54 -3.22 24.48
C ILE A 93 5.50 -3.33 23.30
N ALA A 94 6.81 -3.40 23.54
CA ALA A 94 7.80 -3.56 22.48
C ALA A 94 7.60 -4.89 21.72
N TYR A 95 7.29 -5.98 22.43
CA TYR A 95 6.94 -7.26 21.82
C TYR A 95 5.68 -7.16 20.96
N GLN A 96 4.63 -6.50 21.45
CA GLN A 96 3.39 -6.27 20.68
C GLN A 96 3.65 -5.41 19.43
N GLN A 97 4.44 -4.34 19.53
CA GLN A 97 4.80 -3.50 18.39
C GLN A 97 5.59 -4.27 17.34
N TYR A 98 6.50 -5.15 17.76
CA TYR A 98 7.23 -6.03 16.86
C TYR A 98 6.29 -6.95 16.08
N GLN A 99 5.32 -7.57 16.76
CA GLN A 99 4.31 -8.43 16.10
C GLN A 99 3.45 -7.65 15.11
N ILE A 100 2.98 -6.45 15.48
CA ILE A 100 2.20 -5.57 14.59
C ILE A 100 3.01 -5.20 13.35
N ASN A 101 4.26 -4.77 13.52
CA ASN A 101 5.13 -4.39 12.39
C ASN A 101 5.36 -5.57 11.44
N ARG A 102 5.52 -6.78 11.98
CA ARG A 102 5.67 -8.01 11.18
C ARG A 102 4.41 -8.32 10.37
N GLN A 103 3.23 -8.18 10.98
CA GLN A 103 1.95 -8.37 10.29
C GLN A 103 1.72 -7.30 9.21
N GLN A 104 2.05 -6.04 9.49
CA GLN A 104 1.97 -4.95 8.53
C GLN A 104 2.89 -5.18 7.33
N LEU A 105 4.13 -5.62 7.56
CA LEU A 105 5.06 -5.95 6.48
C LEU A 105 4.51 -7.08 5.60
N ARG A 106 4.00 -8.16 6.20
CA ARG A 106 3.36 -9.27 5.47
C ARG A 106 2.18 -8.77 4.63
N LYS A 107 1.29 -7.97 5.21
CA LYS A 107 0.15 -7.36 4.50
C LYS A 107 0.61 -6.51 3.31
N ASN A 108 1.57 -5.61 3.53
CA ASN A 108 2.09 -4.73 2.48
C ASN A 108 2.70 -5.52 1.31
N LEU A 109 3.42 -6.62 1.60
CA LEU A 109 3.97 -7.50 0.57
C LEU A 109 2.85 -8.21 -0.22
N SER A 110 1.83 -8.73 0.46
CA SER A 110 0.68 -9.35 -0.21
C SER A 110 -0.08 -8.35 -1.09
N ASP A 111 -0.36 -7.15 -0.59
CA ASP A 111 -1.03 -6.09 -1.33
C ASP A 111 -0.24 -5.70 -2.58
N LYS A 112 1.09 -5.59 -2.47
CA LYS A 112 1.99 -5.33 -3.60
C LYS A 112 1.97 -6.45 -4.65
N ARG A 113 2.01 -7.71 -4.21
CA ARG A 113 1.92 -8.87 -5.12
C ARG A 113 0.59 -8.89 -5.88
N LEU A 114 -0.51 -8.63 -5.18
CA LEU A 114 -1.84 -8.55 -5.78
C LEU A 114 -1.93 -7.38 -6.78
N GLN A 115 -1.37 -6.22 -6.45
CA GLN A 115 -1.34 -5.07 -7.35
C GLN A 115 -0.64 -5.40 -8.68
N ILE A 116 0.51 -6.06 -8.63
CA ILE A 116 1.25 -6.46 -9.84
C ILE A 116 0.45 -7.46 -10.67
N TYR A 117 -0.20 -8.43 -10.02
CA TYR A 117 -1.10 -9.38 -10.70
C TYR A 117 -2.25 -8.67 -11.41
N VAL A 118 -2.95 -7.76 -10.73
CA VAL A 118 -4.07 -7.00 -11.31
C VAL A 118 -3.60 -6.14 -12.48
N SER A 119 -2.44 -5.49 -12.36
CA SER A 119 -1.86 -4.70 -13.45
C SER A 119 -1.47 -5.56 -14.65
N ALA A 120 -0.87 -6.74 -14.44
CA ALA A 120 -0.55 -7.70 -15.50
C ALA A 120 -1.82 -8.19 -16.23
N MET A 121 -2.85 -8.59 -15.48
CA MET A 121 -4.14 -9.01 -16.03
C MET A 121 -4.83 -7.88 -16.81
N THR A 122 -4.75 -6.64 -16.30
CA THR A 122 -5.30 -5.46 -16.97
C THR A 122 -4.58 -5.17 -18.29
N LEU A 123 -3.25 -5.35 -18.34
CA LEU A 123 -2.47 -5.21 -19.56
C LEU A 123 -2.83 -6.29 -20.59
N VAL A 124 -2.94 -7.55 -20.16
CA VAL A 124 -3.37 -8.64 -21.06
C VAL A 124 -4.79 -8.40 -21.59
N ALA A 125 -5.70 -7.94 -20.74
CA ALA A 125 -7.06 -7.58 -21.15
C ALA A 125 -7.09 -6.38 -22.10
N SER A 126 -6.20 -5.39 -21.93
CA SER A 126 -6.14 -4.22 -22.81
C SER A 126 -5.67 -4.60 -24.22
N GLY A 127 -4.80 -5.61 -24.37
CA GLY A 127 -4.39 -6.14 -25.67
C GLY A 127 -5.57 -6.63 -26.56
N ARG A 128 -6.69 -7.00 -25.95
CA ARG A 128 -7.92 -7.35 -26.69
C ARG A 128 -8.68 -6.14 -27.24
N LYS A 129 -8.50 -4.95 -26.65
CA LYS A 129 -9.16 -3.73 -27.11
C LYS A 129 -8.57 -3.28 -28.45
N ASP A 130 -9.34 -2.52 -29.22
CA ASP A 130 -8.89 -1.99 -30.51
C ASP A 130 -8.12 -0.66 -30.38
N SER A 131 -8.40 0.16 -29.37
CA SER A 131 -7.67 1.42 -29.17
C SER A 131 -6.19 1.20 -28.79
N PRO A 132 -5.22 1.77 -29.53
CA PRO A 132 -3.80 1.71 -29.19
C PRO A 132 -3.44 2.58 -27.97
N GLU A 133 -4.14 3.71 -27.79
CA GLU A 133 -3.93 4.65 -26.68
C GLU A 133 -4.17 3.98 -25.31
N ILE A 134 -5.23 3.19 -25.21
CA ILE A 134 -5.55 2.45 -23.97
C ILE A 134 -4.45 1.41 -23.66
N ILE A 135 -3.90 0.75 -24.69
CA ILE A 135 -2.82 -0.23 -24.47
C ILE A 135 -1.56 0.50 -24.01
N GLN A 136 -1.21 1.61 -24.65
CA GLN A 136 -0.06 2.42 -24.27
C GLN A 136 -0.15 2.93 -22.82
N GLU A 137 -1.32 3.44 -22.41
CA GLU A 137 -1.56 3.88 -21.04
C GLU A 137 -1.31 2.74 -20.04
N LYS A 138 -1.87 1.55 -20.30
CA LYS A 138 -1.69 0.38 -19.42
C LYS A 138 -0.27 -0.17 -19.45
N LEU A 139 0.42 -0.08 -20.58
CA LEU A 139 1.81 -0.50 -20.73
C LEU A 139 2.74 0.39 -19.91
N ASN A 140 2.57 1.71 -19.99
CA ASN A 140 3.33 2.67 -19.18
C ASN A 140 3.05 2.48 -17.68
N ALA A 141 1.80 2.26 -17.28
CA ALA A 141 1.44 1.99 -15.89
C ALA A 141 2.04 0.67 -15.38
N PHE A 142 2.10 -0.36 -16.23
CA PHE A 142 2.65 -1.66 -15.88
C PHE A 142 4.18 -1.66 -15.79
N GLU A 143 4.87 -0.76 -16.49
CA GLU A 143 6.34 -0.69 -16.48
C GLU A 143 6.91 -0.50 -15.07
N ILE A 144 6.30 0.37 -14.26
CA ILE A 144 6.69 0.58 -12.85
C ILE A 144 6.59 -0.73 -12.06
N HIS A 145 5.49 -1.46 -12.27
CA HIS A 145 5.23 -2.73 -11.60
C HIS A 145 6.16 -3.85 -12.08
N LEU A 146 6.66 -3.79 -13.31
CA LEU A 146 7.62 -4.75 -13.84
C LEU A 146 8.97 -4.68 -13.11
N TYR A 147 9.41 -3.48 -12.70
CA TYR A 147 10.60 -3.32 -11.87
C TYR A 147 10.38 -3.79 -10.43
N GLU A 148 9.23 -3.45 -9.83
CA GLU A 148 8.87 -3.95 -8.50
C GLU A 148 8.77 -5.48 -8.45
N ALA A 149 8.29 -6.12 -9.53
CA ALA A 149 8.14 -7.56 -9.64
C ALA A 149 9.46 -8.33 -9.48
N GLN A 150 10.58 -7.75 -9.90
CA GLN A 150 11.90 -8.38 -9.82
C GLN A 150 12.33 -8.70 -8.39
N PHE A 151 11.84 -7.92 -7.42
CA PHE A 151 12.13 -8.12 -6.01
C PHE A 151 11.12 -9.04 -5.30
N LEU A 152 9.89 -9.14 -5.84
CA LEU A 152 8.77 -9.79 -5.17
C LEU A 152 8.51 -11.23 -5.65
N PHE A 153 8.94 -11.58 -6.86
CA PHE A 153 8.64 -12.86 -7.50
C PHE A 153 9.89 -13.61 -7.96
N SER A 154 9.72 -14.89 -8.27
CA SER A 154 10.78 -15.72 -8.85
C SER A 154 11.15 -15.28 -10.26
N LYS A 155 12.27 -15.80 -10.76
CA LYS A 155 12.76 -15.53 -12.11
C LYS A 155 11.74 -15.89 -13.18
N ASP A 156 11.08 -17.04 -13.06
CA ASP A 156 10.12 -17.54 -14.05
C ASP A 156 8.91 -16.60 -14.21
N VAL A 157 8.37 -16.09 -13.09
CA VAL A 157 7.28 -15.12 -13.11
C VAL A 157 7.72 -13.84 -13.82
N ASN A 158 8.91 -13.35 -13.47
CA ASN A 158 9.45 -12.12 -14.04
C ASN A 158 9.74 -12.24 -15.54
N GLU A 159 10.27 -13.38 -16.01
CA GLU A 159 10.45 -13.66 -17.43
C GLU A 159 9.12 -13.64 -18.16
N LYS A 160 8.07 -14.24 -17.57
CA LYS A 160 6.74 -14.24 -18.17
C LYS A 160 6.11 -12.84 -18.24
N LEU A 161 6.27 -12.02 -17.20
CA LEU A 161 5.79 -10.63 -17.20
C LEU A 161 6.52 -9.79 -18.26
N LYS A 162 7.83 -9.99 -18.46
CA LYS A 162 8.60 -9.33 -19.52
C LYS A 162 8.12 -9.75 -20.91
N GLU A 163 7.82 -11.04 -21.10
CA GLU A 163 7.26 -11.55 -22.36
C GLU A 163 5.91 -10.90 -22.67
N ILE A 164 5.00 -10.83 -21.68
CA ILE A 164 3.69 -10.17 -21.83
C ILE A 164 3.86 -8.69 -22.18
N TYR A 165 4.78 -7.99 -21.51
CA TYR A 165 5.09 -6.59 -21.80
C TYR A 165 5.56 -6.40 -23.25
N ALA A 166 6.54 -7.20 -23.68
CA ALA A 166 7.07 -7.14 -25.05
C ALA A 166 5.99 -7.42 -26.10
N LYS A 167 5.14 -8.43 -25.88
CA LYS A 167 4.03 -8.75 -26.79
C LYS A 167 2.99 -7.63 -26.90
N ASN A 168 2.69 -6.94 -25.79
CA ASN A 168 1.79 -5.78 -25.84
C ASN A 168 2.45 -4.59 -26.55
N TYR A 169 3.76 -4.41 -26.41
CA TYR A 169 4.51 -3.40 -27.16
C TYR A 169 4.45 -3.68 -28.68
N ASP A 170 4.77 -4.91 -29.10
CA ASP A 170 4.66 -5.34 -30.51
C ASP A 170 3.25 -5.09 -31.07
N LEU A 171 2.22 -5.34 -30.25
CA LEU A 171 0.83 -5.13 -30.62
C LEU A 171 0.51 -3.64 -30.88
N ILE A 172 1.10 -2.71 -30.12
CA ILE A 172 0.94 -1.27 -30.35
C ILE A 172 1.61 -0.89 -31.67
N THR A 173 2.85 -1.32 -31.89
CA THR A 173 3.59 -1.05 -33.13
C THR A 173 2.83 -1.53 -34.35
N LEU A 174 2.31 -2.77 -34.32
CA LEU A 174 1.52 -3.32 -35.43
C LEU A 174 0.24 -2.50 -35.69
N LYS A 175 -0.44 -2.02 -34.64
CA LYS A 175 -1.64 -1.21 -34.82
C LYS A 175 -1.36 0.15 -35.44
N ILE A 176 -0.24 0.77 -35.08
CA ILE A 176 0.19 2.05 -35.67
C ILE A 176 0.51 1.81 -37.15
N ASN A 177 1.31 0.79 -37.47
CA ASN A 177 1.63 0.45 -38.86
C ASN A 177 0.39 0.19 -39.71
N ILE A 178 -0.56 -0.61 -39.20
CA ILE A 178 -1.82 -0.88 -39.91
C ILE A 178 -2.60 0.41 -40.18
N LYS A 179 -2.69 1.31 -39.19
CA LYS A 179 -3.41 2.58 -39.33
C LYS A 179 -2.71 3.49 -40.35
N ASP A 180 -1.39 3.55 -40.33
CA ASP A 180 -0.61 4.36 -41.27
C ASP A 180 -0.72 3.82 -42.70
N GLU A 181 -0.70 2.50 -42.89
CA GLU A 181 -0.93 1.86 -44.18
C GLU A 181 -2.36 2.06 -44.70
N GLU A 182 -3.36 2.03 -43.83
CA GLU A 182 -4.77 2.32 -44.16
C GLU A 182 -4.94 3.77 -44.64
N ASN A 183 -4.38 4.75 -43.91
CA ASN A 183 -4.42 6.16 -44.30
C ASN A 183 -3.72 6.40 -45.64
N TYR A 184 -2.56 5.77 -45.85
CA TYR A 184 -1.82 5.88 -47.12
C TYR A 184 -2.63 5.34 -48.30
N ALA A 185 -3.36 4.23 -48.11
CA ALA A 185 -4.21 3.66 -49.14
C ALA A 185 -5.42 4.55 -49.47
N GLU A 186 -5.99 5.23 -48.47
CA GLU A 186 -7.09 6.19 -48.65
C GLU A 186 -6.64 7.44 -49.42
N ASP A 187 -5.49 8.01 -49.05
CA ASP A 187 -4.88 9.17 -49.73
C ASP A 187 -4.54 8.88 -51.20
N GLN A 188 -4.09 7.65 -51.50
CA GLN A 188 -3.84 7.26 -52.90
C GLN A 188 -5.12 7.03 -53.70
N SER A 189 -6.24 6.66 -53.06
CA SER A 189 -7.51 6.43 -53.77
C SER A 189 -8.17 7.71 -54.28
N THR A 190 -7.81 8.87 -53.71
CA THR A 190 -8.32 10.19 -54.09
C THR A 190 -7.49 10.89 -55.17
N ILE A 191 -6.26 10.42 -55.42
CA ILE A 191 -5.39 10.96 -56.47
C ILE A 191 -5.52 10.08 -57.72
N ASP A 192 -6.23 10.59 -58.74
CA ASP A 192 -6.58 9.93 -60.03
C ASP A 192 -5.36 9.72 -60.97
N GLY A 193 -4.20 9.37 -60.40
CA GLY A 193 -2.91 9.34 -61.05
C GLY A 193 -2.49 7.96 -61.53
N TRP A 194 -2.02 7.91 -62.78
CA TRP A 194 -1.46 6.79 -63.54
C TRP A 194 -0.23 6.06 -62.93
N TYR A 195 0.02 6.15 -61.62
CA TYR A 195 1.23 5.64 -60.98
C TYR A 195 0.99 4.35 -60.13
N GLU A 196 1.60 3.27 -60.62
CA GLU A 196 2.16 2.07 -59.95
C GLU A 196 1.27 1.09 -59.17
N SER A 197 0.72 0.14 -59.94
CA SER A 197 0.10 -1.11 -59.46
C SER A 197 1.04 -2.02 -58.64
N SER A 198 2.37 -1.92 -58.82
CA SER A 198 3.37 -2.71 -58.09
C SER A 198 3.45 -2.34 -56.61
N ASN A 199 3.40 -1.04 -56.30
CA ASN A 199 3.53 -0.53 -54.92
C ASN A 199 2.28 -0.86 -54.08
N LYS A 200 1.10 -0.86 -54.72
CA LYS A 200 -0.18 -1.26 -54.11
C LYS A 200 -0.22 -2.75 -53.76
N GLN A 201 0.39 -3.60 -54.58
CA GLN A 201 0.43 -5.03 -54.29
C GLN A 201 1.38 -5.35 -53.12
N GLU A 202 2.46 -4.58 -52.97
CA GLU A 202 3.37 -4.73 -51.84
C GLU A 202 2.76 -4.24 -50.52
N SER A 203 2.11 -3.07 -50.51
CA SER A 203 1.44 -2.54 -49.31
C SER A 203 0.32 -3.46 -48.83
N THR A 204 -0.52 -3.96 -49.74
CA THR A 204 -1.59 -4.91 -49.37
C THR A 204 -1.05 -6.23 -48.84
N LYS A 205 0.15 -6.66 -49.25
CA LYS A 205 0.83 -7.83 -48.69
C LYS A 205 1.31 -7.55 -47.26
N ARG A 206 1.98 -6.41 -47.03
CA ARG A 206 2.45 -5.99 -45.69
C ARG A 206 1.29 -5.87 -44.70
N LEU A 207 0.20 -5.23 -45.11
CA LEU A 207 -1.02 -5.10 -44.31
C LEU A 207 -1.57 -6.47 -43.88
N LYS A 208 -1.65 -7.42 -44.81
CA LYS A 208 -2.11 -8.79 -44.51
C LYS A 208 -1.17 -9.50 -43.53
N ASP A 209 0.14 -9.35 -43.71
CA ASP A 209 1.14 -9.95 -42.82
C ASP A 209 1.04 -9.36 -41.40
N ASP A 210 0.88 -8.04 -41.27
CA ASP A 210 0.76 -7.36 -39.97
C ASP A 210 -0.58 -7.64 -39.28
N MET A 211 -1.69 -7.75 -40.04
CA MET A 211 -2.96 -8.24 -39.52
C MET A 211 -2.87 -9.68 -39.01
N ALA A 212 -2.14 -10.56 -39.71
CA ALA A 212 -1.91 -11.93 -39.28
C ALA A 212 -1.08 -11.99 -37.99
N LYS A 213 0.01 -11.22 -37.89
CA LYS A 213 0.81 -11.12 -36.65
C LYS A 213 -0.01 -10.59 -35.48
N ARG A 214 -0.81 -9.53 -35.70
CA ARG A 214 -1.71 -8.97 -34.70
C ARG A 214 -2.68 -10.03 -34.16
N LYS A 215 -3.25 -10.85 -35.06
CA LYS A 215 -4.16 -11.94 -34.68
C LYS A 215 -3.45 -12.98 -33.80
N ILE A 216 -2.25 -13.42 -34.20
CA ILE A 216 -1.43 -14.38 -33.43
C ILE A 216 -1.12 -13.85 -32.03
N ILE A 217 -0.71 -12.58 -31.91
CA ILE A 217 -0.41 -11.97 -30.60
C ILE A 217 -1.66 -11.91 -29.71
N ARG A 218 -2.83 -11.59 -30.29
CA ARG A 218 -4.10 -11.56 -29.54
C ARG A 218 -4.51 -12.94 -29.03
N GLU A 219 -4.38 -13.96 -29.86
CA GLU A 219 -4.65 -15.36 -29.47
C GLU A 219 -3.70 -15.79 -28.36
N TYR A 220 -2.41 -15.49 -28.51
CA TYR A 220 -1.42 -15.73 -27.46
C TYR A 220 -1.79 -15.05 -26.13
N LEU A 221 -2.09 -13.76 -26.14
CA LEU A 221 -2.50 -13.04 -24.92
C LEU A 221 -3.79 -13.60 -24.32
N ALA A 222 -4.70 -14.11 -25.14
CA ALA A 222 -5.92 -14.72 -24.66
C ALA A 222 -5.66 -16.05 -23.93
N ASP A 223 -4.76 -16.87 -24.46
CA ASP A 223 -4.35 -18.16 -23.89
C ASP A 223 -3.48 -18.01 -22.65
N GLU A 224 -2.74 -16.91 -22.53
CA GLU A 224 -1.91 -16.62 -21.36
C GLU A 224 -2.71 -16.16 -20.14
N MET A 225 -3.88 -15.58 -20.34
CA MET A 225 -4.73 -15.07 -19.25
C MET A 225 -5.00 -16.11 -18.13
N PRO A 226 -5.41 -17.37 -18.41
CA PRO A 226 -5.54 -18.39 -17.37
C PRO A 226 -4.19 -18.86 -16.79
N LYS A 227 -3.12 -18.85 -17.58
CA LYS A 227 -1.79 -19.29 -17.13
C LYS A 227 -1.18 -18.31 -16.13
N ILE A 228 -1.36 -17.01 -16.34
CA ILE A 228 -0.93 -15.96 -15.41
C ILE A 228 -1.57 -16.18 -14.05
N LYS A 229 -2.86 -16.51 -14.01
CA LYS A 229 -3.52 -16.83 -12.74
C LYS A 229 -2.80 -17.98 -12.01
N SER A 230 -2.60 -19.12 -12.69
CA SER A 230 -1.90 -20.27 -12.09
C SER A 230 -0.47 -19.97 -11.65
N LEU A 231 0.20 -19.04 -12.35
CA LEU A 231 1.57 -18.63 -12.05
C LEU A 231 1.65 -17.78 -10.78
N PHE A 232 0.62 -16.98 -10.51
CA PHE A 232 0.53 -16.11 -9.34
C PHE A 232 -0.13 -16.77 -8.13
N ASP A 233 -0.88 -17.87 -8.32
CA ASP A 233 -1.57 -18.58 -7.24
C ASP A 233 -0.67 -18.87 -6.01
N PRO A 234 0.59 -19.34 -6.14
CA PRO A 234 1.47 -19.58 -4.99
C PRO A 234 1.81 -18.32 -4.18
N TYR A 235 1.69 -17.15 -4.79
CA TYR A 235 2.04 -15.85 -4.20
C TYR A 235 0.82 -15.08 -3.67
N ILE A 236 -0.37 -15.42 -4.17
CA ILE A 236 -1.64 -14.78 -3.80
C ILE A 236 -2.39 -15.58 -2.75
N ASP A 237 -2.17 -16.90 -2.65
CA ASP A 237 -2.89 -17.71 -1.67
C ASP A 237 -2.57 -17.29 -0.22
N LEU A 238 -3.54 -16.59 0.40
CA LEU A 238 -3.48 -16.10 1.76
C LEU A 238 -3.83 -17.20 2.79
N SER A 239 -4.20 -18.41 2.34
CA SER A 239 -4.55 -19.52 3.25
C SER A 239 -3.38 -19.85 4.19
N ASN A 240 -2.15 -19.75 3.70
CA ASN A 240 -0.93 -19.92 4.50
C ASN A 240 -0.65 -18.78 5.49
N ILE A 241 -1.37 -17.65 5.40
CA ILE A 241 -1.17 -16.49 6.29
C ILE A 241 -2.06 -16.57 7.54
N ALA A 242 -3.21 -17.26 7.45
CA ALA A 242 -4.19 -17.35 8.54
C ALA A 242 -3.80 -18.33 9.67
N ILE A 243 -2.87 -19.26 9.43
CA ILE A 243 -2.67 -20.42 10.31
C ILE A 243 -1.84 -20.12 11.58
N GLU A 244 -1.10 -18.99 11.65
CA GLU A 244 -0.26 -18.68 12.82
C GLU A 244 -1.00 -17.98 13.99
N GLN A 245 -2.29 -17.65 13.88
CA GLN A 245 -3.01 -16.96 14.97
C GLN A 245 -3.63 -17.90 16.03
N ASP A 246 -3.61 -19.22 15.83
CA ASP A 246 -4.31 -20.19 16.70
C ASP A 246 -3.40 -20.99 17.66
N ILE A 247 -2.13 -20.62 17.82
CA ILE A 247 -1.27 -21.26 18.84
C ILE A 247 -1.16 -20.34 20.05
N LYS A 248 -2.01 -20.69 21.04
CA LYS A 248 -2.13 -20.25 22.43
C LYS A 248 -0.88 -19.65 23.09
#